data_AF-A0A386ZKB2-F1
#
_entry.id   AF-A0A386ZKB2-F1
#
_cell.length_a   1.000
_cell.length_b   1.000
_cell.length_c   1.000
_cell.angle_alpha   90.00
_cell.angle_beta   90.00
_cell.angle_gamma   90.00
#
_symmetry.space_group_name_H-M   'P 1'
#
loop_
_entity.id
_entity.type
_entity.pdbx_description
1 polymer ?
#
loop_
_entity_poly.entity_id
_entity_poly.type
_entity_poly.pdbx_seq_one_letter_code
_entity_poly.pdbx_strand_id
1 'polypeptide(L)' 'MGTMNISLPDSLKAFVEQRVTERGYGTSSEYVRELIRKDQDRVTLRNLILEGAASPPAAPADDAYFDDLRDRIRKRRNE' A
#
# COMPACT_ATOMS: atom_id res chain seq x y z
N MET A 1 14.11 9.71 15.46
CA MET A 1 12.68 9.84 15.09
C MET A 1 12.34 11.32 15.11
N GLY A 2 11.72 11.87 14.05
CA GLY A 2 11.28 13.27 14.03
C GLY A 2 9.96 13.44 14.77
N THR A 3 9.77 14.56 15.45
CA THR A 3 8.48 14.94 16.07
C THR A 3 7.68 15.79 15.09
N MET A 4 6.36 15.59 15.05
CA MET A 4 5.42 16.37 14.26
C MET A 4 4.26 16.81 15.17
N ASN A 5 4.05 18.12 15.30
CA ASN A 5 2.95 18.68 16.07
C ASN A 5 1.79 18.99 15.13
N ILE A 6 0.59 18.54 15.50
CA ILE A 6 -0.63 18.74 14.71
C ILE A 6 -1.70 19.29 15.63
N SER A 7 -2.25 20.47 15.29
CA SER A 7 -3.42 21.02 15.97
C SER A 7 -4.69 20.51 15.29
N LEU A 8 -5.63 20.00 16.08
CA LEU A 8 -6.91 19.48 15.61
C LEU A 8 -8.04 20.22 16.32
N PRO A 9 -9.15 20.54 15.63
CA PRO A 9 -10.40 20.90 16.29
C PRO A 9 -10.88 19.79 17.23
N ASP A 10 -11.61 20.15 18.27
CA ASP A 10 -12.09 19.20 19.30
C ASP A 10 -12.86 18.02 18.71
N SER A 11 -13.64 18.25 17.65
CA SER A 11 -14.39 17.20 16.94
C SER A 11 -13.48 16.15 16.32
N LEU A 12 -12.37 16.56 15.70
CA LEU A 12 -11.40 15.63 15.11
C LEU A 12 -10.56 14.93 16.18
N LYS A 13 -10.24 15.62 17.27
CA LYS A 13 -9.56 15.00 18.42
C LYS A 13 -10.42 13.87 19.01
N ALA A 14 -11.69 14.12 19.29
CA ALA A 14 -12.62 13.12 19.82
C ALA A 14 -12.76 11.92 18.88
N PHE A 15 -12.84 12.17 17.57
CA PHE A 15 -12.86 11.09 16.58
C PHE A 15 -11.60 10.22 16.63
N VAL A 16 -10.41 10.84 16.71
CA VAL A 16 -9.14 10.10 16.81
C VAL A 16 -9.09 9.27 18.09
N GLU A 17 -9.49 9.83 19.23
CA GLU A 17 -9.52 9.12 20.51
C GLU A 17 -10.45 7.90 20.46
N GLN A 18 -11.65 8.05 19.88
CA GLN A 18 -12.56 6.93 19.66
C GLN A 18 -11.91 5.83 18.80
N ARG A 19 -11.22 6.20 17.72
CA ARG A 19 -10.53 5.22 16.85
C ARG A 19 -9.38 4.51 17.55
N VAL A 20 -8.66 5.22 18.41
CA VAL A 20 -7.59 4.63 19.24
C VAL A 20 -8.17 3.53 20.13
N THR A 21 -9.27 3.81 20.83
CA THR A 21 -9.95 2.82 21.69
C THR A 21 -10.53 1.65 20.89
N GLU A 22 -11.30 1.93 19.82
CA GLU A 22 -11.98 0.89 19.02
C GLU A 22 -11.02 -0.10 18.36
N ARG A 23 -9.84 0.38 17.95
CA ARG A 23 -8.85 -0.41 17.21
C ARG A 23 -7.67 -0.85 18.07
N GLY A 24 -7.70 -0.56 19.37
CA GLY A 24 -6.67 -0.99 20.33
C GLY A 24 -5.31 -0.35 20.13
N TYR A 25 -5.23 0.87 19.57
CA TYR A 25 -3.97 1.60 19.48
C TYR A 25 -3.56 2.12 20.87
N GLY A 26 -2.25 2.22 21.14
CA GLY A 26 -1.74 2.72 22.41
C GLY A 26 -1.71 4.25 22.50
N THR A 27 -1.63 4.95 21.35
CA THR A 27 -1.61 6.42 21.30
C THR A 27 -2.25 6.97 20.03
N SER A 28 -2.70 8.22 20.06
CA SER A 28 -3.15 8.95 18.86
C SER A 28 -2.07 9.04 17.78
N SER A 29 -0.80 9.22 18.17
CA SER A 29 0.33 9.23 17.23
C SER A 29 0.53 7.88 16.53
N GLU A 30 0.19 6.78 17.18
CA GLU A 30 0.24 5.45 16.56
C GLU A 30 -0.84 5.28 15.50
N TYR A 31 -2.08 5.68 15.80
CA TYR A 31 -3.17 5.70 14.83
C TYR A 31 -2.80 6.58 13.61
N VAL A 32 -2.28 7.78 13.83
CA VAL A 32 -1.86 8.68 12.74
C VAL A 32 -0.73 8.08 11.91
N ARG A 33 0.28 7.45 12.54
CA ARG A 33 1.36 6.76 11.81
C ARG A 33 0.85 5.61 10.95
N GLU A 34 -0.19 4.92 11.39
CA GLU A 34 -0.83 3.86 10.62
C GLU A 34 -1.58 4.43 9.41
N LEU A 35 -2.34 5.51 9.60
CA LEU A 35 -3.00 6.21 8.50
C LEU A 35 -2.01 6.72 7.44
N ILE A 36 -0.87 7.27 7.87
CA ILE A 36 0.18 7.74 6.94
C ILE A 36 0.74 6.58 6.11
N ARG A 37 0.97 5.41 6.73
CA ARG A 37 1.43 4.21 6.00
C ARG A 37 0.41 3.74 4.98
N LYS A 38 -0.87 3.68 5.35
CA LYS A 38 -1.96 3.36 4.42
C LYS A 38 -2.04 4.35 3.26
N ASP A 39 -1.80 5.63 3.52
CA ASP A 39 -1.77 6.66 2.47
C ASP A 39 -0.59 6.44 1.53
N GLN A 40 0.61 6.18 2.06
CA GLN A 40 1.78 5.81 1.26
C GLN A 40 1.54 4.55 0.41
N ASP A 41 0.89 3.52 0.96
CA ASP A 41 0.57 2.30 0.22
C ASP A 41 -0.41 2.59 -0.93
N ARG A 42 -1.41 3.45 -0.70
CA ARG A 42 -2.36 3.89 -1.74
C ARG A 42 -1.67 4.68 -2.84
N VAL A 43 -0.79 5.60 -2.48
CA VAL A 43 0.00 6.38 -3.46
C VAL A 43 0.90 5.45 -4.26
N THR A 44 1.58 4.50 -3.61
CA THR A 44 2.44 3.51 -4.27
C THR A 44 1.64 2.67 -5.28
N LEU A 45 0.51 2.10 -4.86
CA LEU A 45 -0.36 1.31 -5.73
C LEU A 45 -0.89 2.13 -6.91
N ARG A 46 -1.33 3.37 -6.66
CA ARG A 46 -1.80 4.28 -7.71
C ARG A 46 -0.71 4.51 -8.76
N ASN A 47 0.53 4.75 -8.32
CA ASN A 47 1.65 4.98 -9.23
C ASN A 47 1.95 3.74 -10.07
N LEU A 48 1.94 2.54 -9.49
CA LEU A 48 2.13 1.29 -10.24
C LEU A 48 1.03 1.06 -11.28
N ILE A 49 -0.23 1.37 -10.96
CA ILE A 49 -1.33 1.27 -11.92
C ILE A 49 -1.14 2.26 -13.07
N LEU A 50 -0.74 3.50 -12.78
CA LEU A 50 -0.49 4.51 -13.82
C LEU A 50 0.69 4.14 -14.70
N GLU A 51 1.76 3.58 -14.12
CA GLU A 51 2.89 3.05 -14.88
C GLU A 51 2.45 1.92 -15.82
N GLY A 52 1.66 0.97 -15.32
CA GLY A 52 1.08 -0.10 -16.14
C GLY A 52 0.17 0.44 -17.25
N ALA A 53 -0.68 1.42 -16.96
CA ALA A 53 -1.57 2.04 -17.95
C ALA A 53 -0.82 2.85 -19.01
N ALA A 54 0.34 3.41 -18.68
CA ALA A 54 1.21 4.12 -19.61
C ALA A 54 2.09 3.16 -20.44
N SER A 55 2.16 1.88 -20.08
CA SER A 55 2.95 0.87 -20.80
C SER A 55 2.28 0.46 -22.11
N PRO A 56 3.06 0.00 -23.11
CA PRO A 56 2.49 -0.58 -24.32
C PRO A 56 1.57 -1.77 -24.00
N PRO A 57 0.48 -1.99 -24.76
CA PRO A 57 -0.36 -3.16 -24.58
C PRO A 57 0.46 -4.45 -24.65
N ALA A 58 0.33 -5.29 -23.62
CA ALA A 58 0.92 -6.62 -23.63
C ALA A 58 0.12 -7.55 -24.55
N ALA A 59 0.77 -8.63 -25.00
CA ALA A 59 0.06 -9.75 -25.59
C ALA A 59 -0.92 -10.37 -24.57
N PRO A 60 -1.99 -11.04 -25.02
CA PRO A 60 -2.91 -11.75 -24.14
C PRO A 60 -2.17 -12.68 -23.18
N ALA A 61 -2.53 -12.63 -21.90
CA ALA A 61 -2.04 -13.56 -20.89
C ALA A 61 -2.89 -14.85 -20.93
N ASP A 62 -2.68 -15.64 -21.98
CA ASP A 62 -3.33 -16.93 -22.19
C ASP A 62 -2.55 -18.10 -21.55
N ASP A 63 -3.03 -19.32 -21.75
CA ASP A 63 -2.40 -20.52 -21.17
C ASP A 63 -0.95 -20.70 -21.65
N ALA A 64 -0.68 -20.42 -22.94
CA ALA A 64 0.66 -20.52 -23.51
C ALA A 64 1.63 -19.50 -22.90
N TYR A 65 1.16 -18.28 -22.64
CA TYR A 65 1.92 -17.27 -21.91
C TYR A 65 2.34 -17.77 -20.52
N PHE A 66 1.41 -18.35 -19.76
CA PHE A 66 1.70 -18.84 -18.41
C PHE A 66 2.58 -20.10 -18.41
N ASP A 67 2.48 -20.96 -19.42
CA ASP A 67 3.36 -22.12 -19.57
C ASP A 67 4.80 -21.70 -19.87
N ASP A 68 5.03 -20.78 -20.82
CA ASP A 68 6.36 -20.21 -21.07
C ASP A 68 6.94 -19.53 -19.81
N LEU A 69 6.10 -18.77 -19.09
CA LEU A 69 6.52 -18.11 -17.86
C LEU A 69 7.00 -19.12 -16.80
N ARG A 70 6.28 -20.22 -16.60
CA ARG A 70 6.67 -21.28 -15.64
C ARG A 70 7.95 -21.97 -16.05
N ASP A 71 8.11 -22.28 -17.34
CA ASP A 71 9.31 -22.94 -17.85
C ASP A 71 10.56 -22.05 -17.72
N ARG A 72 10.41 -20.75 -17.98
CA ARG A 72 11.47 -19.76 -17.73
C ARG A 72 11.88 -19.70 -16.26
N ILE A 73 10.93 -19.72 -15.32
CA ILE A 73 11.22 -19.71 -13.89
C ILE A 73 11.94 -21.00 -13.48
N ARG A 74 11.48 -22.16 -13.96
CA ARG A 74 12.11 -23.47 -13.67
C ARG A 74 13.54 -23.53 -14.19
N LYS A 75 13.79 -23.05 -15.41
CA LYS A 75 15.12 -23.01 -16.02
C LYS A 75 16.08 -22.16 -15.17
N ARG A 76 15.65 -20.96 -14.76
CA ARG A 76 16.45 -20.04 -13.94
C ARG A 76 16.76 -20.56 -12.53
N ARG A 77 15.99 -21.53 -12.03
CA ARG A 77 16.23 -22.17 -10.73
C ARG A 77 17.23 -23.33 -10.80
N ASN A 78 17.43 -23.89 -11.99
CA ASN A 78 18.33 -25.02 -12.23
C ASN A 78 19.71 -24.56 -12.76
N GLU A 79 19.88 -23.26 -12.96
CA GLU A 79 21.15 -22.55 -13.20
C GLU A 79 21.71 -22.03 -11.88
#